data_AF-A0AA38XUX0-F1
#
_entry.id   AF-A0AA38XUX0-F1
#
_cell.length_a   1.000
_cell.length_b   1.000
_cell.length_c   1.000
_cell.angle_alpha   90.00
_cell.angle_beta   90.00
_cell.angle_gamma   90.00
#
_symmetry.space_group_name_H-M   'P 1'
#
loop_
_entity.id
_entity.type
_entity.pdbx_description
1 polymer ?
#
loop_
_entity_poly.entity_id
_entity_poly.type
_entity_poly.pdbx_seq_one_letter_code
_entity_poly.pdbx_strand_id
1 'polypeptide(L)'
;MQLALLAICASLALLVSSQSDDSRTSHTGSETTESSPATSTGADYASGTYADHSNTITFTGTTDYATMSDFSSAMATANATASLSSSGSRNSTNGTSSSSSSSPTATVLSGSPKTTSANNSTASRNATSTSTSILPTNTAPCNGHPSFCQRKYSNITQVAAHNSPFVRAGNLASNQELDVTTQLNDGIRMLQFQAHNVNGTMYLCHTSCDLLNVGTLQDYLTKVTKWLRTHTTDIVTILIGNYDLVDPGNFTAPVVDSGLIRYVYTPPTLPMPLDSWPTLGEMILRQQRAVVMLDYQANQTAIPWLLDEFSQMWETPFSPTDRDFPCTAQRPPDQARETRQDRMYMANHNLNLDVDFAGVSLLVPFFPLLNETNAVAGFGSAGRAVHNCTAMWNRPPNFLLVDYYNIGSFNGSVFQVAADANNVTYNRDSCCGTAGTNSAVERTVVDVKLAMITLASIGALLWF
;
A
#
# COMPACT_ATOMS: atom_id res chain seq x y z
N MET A 1 11.52 39.50 -16.64
CA MET A 1 11.09 38.16 -16.17
C MET A 1 11.22 37.96 -14.65
N GLN A 2 12.11 38.67 -13.93
CA GLN A 2 12.18 38.57 -12.44
C GLN A 2 11.16 39.43 -11.67
N LEU A 3 10.61 40.50 -12.27
CA LEU A 3 9.57 41.33 -11.62
C LEU A 3 8.17 40.70 -11.63
N ALA A 4 7.92 39.72 -12.52
CA ALA A 4 6.64 39.01 -12.58
C ALA A 4 6.49 37.97 -11.46
N LEU A 5 7.60 37.37 -10.98
CA LEU A 5 7.59 36.40 -9.88
C LEU A 5 7.29 37.06 -8.52
N LEU A 6 7.75 38.30 -8.29
CA LEU A 6 7.49 39.02 -7.04
C LEU A 6 6.03 39.48 -6.91
N ALA A 7 5.36 39.77 -8.03
CA ALA A 7 3.94 40.14 -8.03
C ALA A 7 3.03 38.95 -7.64
N ILE A 8 3.41 37.73 -8.04
CA ILE A 8 2.65 36.50 -7.75
C ILE A 8 2.69 36.14 -6.26
N CYS A 9 3.84 36.34 -5.60
CA CYS A 9 3.96 36.12 -4.15
C CYS A 9 3.16 37.13 -3.32
N ALA A 10 3.03 38.38 -3.78
CA ALA A 10 2.26 39.41 -3.08
C ALA A 10 0.74 39.20 -3.19
N SER A 11 0.25 38.69 -4.32
CA SER A 11 -1.17 38.36 -4.52
C SER A 11 -1.63 37.12 -3.75
N LEU A 12 -0.75 36.12 -3.54
CA LEU A 12 -1.09 34.96 -2.70
C LEU A 12 -1.19 35.31 -1.22
N ALA A 13 -0.37 36.26 -0.73
CA ALA A 13 -0.40 36.70 0.66
C ALA A 13 -1.69 37.47 1.03
N LEU A 14 -2.30 38.17 0.05
CA LEU A 14 -3.53 38.95 0.26
C LEU A 14 -4.81 38.10 0.31
N LEU A 15 -4.83 36.93 -0.35
CA LEU A 15 -5.95 35.98 -0.25
C LEU A 15 -5.97 35.21 1.09
N VAL A 16 -4.81 35.08 1.75
CA VAL A 16 -4.71 34.43 3.07
C VAL A 16 -5.27 35.32 4.19
N SER A 17 -5.26 36.65 4.02
CA SER A 17 -5.76 37.58 5.05
C SER A 17 -7.28 37.77 5.04
N SER A 18 -8.01 37.37 3.99
CA SER A 18 -9.46 37.59 3.91
C SER A 18 -10.32 36.41 4.39
N GLN A 19 -9.72 35.29 4.80
CA GLN A 19 -10.44 34.12 5.32
C GLN A 19 -10.34 33.95 6.85
N SER A 20 -9.71 34.90 7.56
CA SER A 20 -9.49 34.78 9.01
C SER A 20 -10.52 35.49 9.90
N ASP A 21 -11.50 36.20 9.32
CA ASP A 21 -12.53 36.90 10.10
C ASP A 21 -13.94 36.58 9.57
N ASP A 22 -14.48 35.42 9.94
CA ASP A 22 -15.89 35.36 10.32
C ASP A 22 -16.18 34.14 11.21
N SER A 23 -16.22 34.35 12.51
CA SER A 23 -16.66 33.35 13.49
C SER A 23 -17.19 34.05 14.74
N ARG A 24 -18.42 34.58 14.66
CA ARG A 24 -19.24 34.82 15.85
C ARG A 24 -20.71 35.03 15.53
N THR A 25 -21.49 33.95 15.54
CA THR A 25 -22.86 33.99 16.08
C THR A 25 -23.32 32.59 16.48
N SER A 26 -23.76 32.48 17.72
CA SER A 26 -24.50 31.36 18.30
C SER A 26 -25.75 31.03 17.50
N HIS A 27 -26.15 29.75 17.41
CA HIS A 27 -27.56 29.38 17.62
C HIS A 27 -27.76 27.90 17.96
N THR A 28 -28.62 27.73 18.96
CA THR A 28 -29.39 26.56 19.39
C THR A 28 -30.20 25.91 18.26
N GLY A 29 -30.41 24.60 18.36
CA GLY A 29 -30.94 23.77 17.28
C GLY A 29 -32.43 23.87 16.97
N SER A 30 -32.78 23.39 15.78
CA SER A 30 -34.02 22.70 15.43
C SER A 30 -33.86 22.01 14.06
N GLU A 31 -34.62 20.94 13.85
CA GLU A 31 -34.54 19.98 12.75
C GLU A 31 -35.11 20.49 11.41
N THR A 32 -34.79 19.73 10.34
CA THR A 32 -35.42 19.62 9.02
C THR A 32 -35.09 20.68 7.95
N THR A 33 -34.30 20.31 6.94
CA THR A 33 -34.75 19.86 5.60
C THR A 33 -33.55 19.78 4.65
N GLU A 34 -33.59 18.79 3.75
CA GLU A 34 -32.60 18.50 2.72
C GLU A 34 -32.23 19.73 1.89
N SER A 35 -30.94 20.02 1.79
CA SER A 35 -30.39 20.80 0.70
C SER A 35 -29.14 20.10 0.18
N SER A 36 -29.18 19.73 -1.10
CA SER A 36 -28.12 19.04 -1.81
C SER A 36 -26.84 19.87 -1.82
N PRO A 37 -25.64 19.29 -1.58
CA PRO A 37 -24.41 20.02 -1.82
C PRO A 37 -24.17 20.12 -3.32
N ALA A 38 -23.83 21.32 -3.76
CA ALA A 38 -23.44 21.66 -5.12
C ALA A 38 -22.32 20.74 -5.62
N THR A 39 -22.54 20.13 -6.78
CA THR A 39 -21.55 19.36 -7.51
C THR A 39 -20.54 20.33 -8.13
N SER A 40 -19.36 20.50 -7.52
CA SER A 40 -18.21 21.07 -8.22
C SER A 40 -17.59 19.97 -9.08
N THR A 41 -17.66 20.13 -10.39
CA THR A 41 -16.98 19.28 -11.38
C THR A 41 -15.48 19.55 -11.34
N GLY A 42 -14.77 18.91 -10.40
CA GLY A 42 -13.29 18.84 -10.40
C GLY A 42 -12.82 17.63 -11.18
N ALA A 43 -11.76 17.81 -11.98
CA ALA A 43 -11.05 16.84 -12.84
C ALA A 43 -11.78 15.53 -13.17
N ASP A 44 -12.08 15.31 -14.47
CA ASP A 44 -12.62 14.06 -15.02
C ASP A 44 -11.73 12.86 -14.65
N TYR A 45 -11.94 12.29 -13.46
CA TYR A 45 -11.54 10.94 -13.15
C TYR A 45 -12.49 10.02 -13.89
N ALA A 46 -11.94 9.01 -14.58
CA ALA A 46 -12.74 8.06 -15.32
C ALA A 46 -13.81 7.44 -14.39
N SER A 47 -15.08 7.69 -14.71
CA SER A 47 -16.21 7.04 -14.05
C SER A 47 -16.35 5.64 -14.65
N GLY A 48 -15.78 4.64 -13.97
CA GLY A 48 -15.97 3.24 -14.33
C GLY A 48 -17.30 2.66 -13.84
N THR A 49 -17.66 1.49 -14.35
CA THR A 49 -18.83 0.74 -13.90
C THR A 49 -18.48 -0.12 -12.68
N TYR A 50 -19.35 -0.14 -11.67
CA TYR A 50 -19.22 -1.04 -10.52
C TYR A 50 -19.80 -2.42 -10.85
N ALA A 51 -19.07 -3.48 -10.53
CA ALA A 51 -19.59 -4.84 -10.65
C ALA A 51 -20.68 -5.12 -9.60
N ASP A 52 -21.68 -5.93 -9.97
CA ASP A 52 -22.70 -6.40 -9.03
C ASP A 52 -22.14 -7.56 -8.19
N HIS A 53 -22.10 -7.36 -6.88
CA HIS A 53 -21.60 -8.31 -5.89
C HIS A 53 -22.73 -8.87 -5.01
N SER A 54 -23.96 -8.86 -5.50
CA SER A 54 -25.13 -9.43 -4.81
C SER A 54 -25.02 -10.94 -4.55
N ASN A 55 -24.25 -11.66 -5.37
CA ASN A 55 -24.00 -13.09 -5.25
C ASN A 55 -22.57 -13.38 -4.80
N THR A 56 -22.41 -14.36 -3.92
CA THR A 56 -21.10 -14.87 -3.51
C THR A 56 -20.65 -15.99 -4.44
N ILE A 57 -19.46 -15.84 -5.02
CA ILE A 57 -18.75 -16.86 -5.77
C ILE A 57 -17.67 -17.45 -4.87
N THR A 58 -17.60 -18.77 -4.80
CA THR A 58 -16.50 -19.48 -4.13
C THR A 58 -15.58 -20.07 -5.18
N PHE A 59 -14.30 -19.71 -5.13
CA PHE A 59 -13.27 -20.33 -5.95
C PHE A 59 -12.91 -21.68 -5.34
N THR A 60 -13.26 -22.77 -6.01
CA THR A 60 -12.80 -24.12 -5.62
C THR A 60 -11.30 -24.19 -5.86
N GLY A 61 -10.52 -24.38 -4.79
CA GLY A 61 -9.05 -24.39 -4.79
C GLY A 61 -8.42 -25.48 -5.66
N THR A 62 -8.49 -25.30 -6.97
CA THR A 62 -7.93 -26.17 -8.00
C THR A 62 -7.11 -25.41 -9.05
N THR A 63 -7.06 -24.09 -8.98
CA THR A 63 -6.10 -23.30 -9.77
C THR A 63 -4.80 -23.12 -8.99
N ASP A 64 -4.00 -24.19 -9.00
CA ASP A 64 -2.58 -24.16 -8.68
C ASP A 64 -1.83 -23.28 -9.71
N TYR A 65 -1.97 -21.95 -9.61
CA TYR A 65 -1.02 -21.02 -10.24
C TYR A 65 0.30 -20.93 -9.44
N ALA A 66 0.48 -21.80 -8.44
CA ALA A 66 1.66 -21.92 -7.60
C ALA A 66 2.23 -23.36 -7.55
N THR A 67 1.96 -24.21 -8.56
CA THR A 67 2.78 -25.42 -8.72
C THR A 67 4.08 -25.05 -9.43
N MET A 68 5.18 -25.31 -8.73
CA MET A 68 6.58 -25.11 -9.12
C MET A 68 7.00 -25.91 -10.39
N SER A 69 6.06 -26.56 -11.08
CA SER A 69 6.29 -27.39 -12.28
C SER A 69 6.37 -26.60 -13.58
N ASP A 70 5.69 -25.46 -13.71
CA ASP A 70 5.68 -24.69 -14.97
C ASP A 70 6.88 -23.74 -15.17
N PHE A 71 7.75 -23.62 -14.14
CA PHE A 71 8.99 -22.84 -14.21
C PHE A 71 10.23 -23.63 -14.66
N SER A 72 10.14 -24.96 -14.78
CA SER A 72 11.29 -25.78 -15.23
C SER A 72 11.65 -25.54 -16.70
N SER A 73 10.69 -25.06 -17.50
CA SER A 73 10.87 -24.73 -18.91
C SER A 73 11.59 -23.39 -19.13
N ALA A 74 11.60 -22.51 -18.12
CA ALA A 74 12.17 -21.15 -18.22
C ALA A 74 13.60 -21.03 -17.66
N MET A 75 14.09 -22.02 -16.89
CA MET A 75 15.47 -22.04 -16.37
C MET A 75 16.42 -23.01 -17.10
N ALA A 76 15.96 -23.73 -18.11
CA ALA A 76 16.78 -24.69 -18.85
C ALA A 76 17.70 -24.07 -19.93
N THR A 77 17.82 -22.73 -20.05
CA THR A 77 18.61 -22.11 -21.14
C THR A 77 19.71 -21.13 -20.70
N ALA A 78 20.07 -21.10 -19.42
CA ALA A 78 21.13 -20.20 -18.94
C ALA A 78 22.27 -20.94 -18.22
N ASN A 79 22.80 -22.02 -18.81
CA ASN A 79 24.21 -22.42 -18.71
C ASN A 79 24.47 -23.71 -19.52
N ALA A 80 24.79 -23.57 -20.80
CA ALA A 80 25.55 -24.58 -21.52
C ALA A 80 26.30 -23.92 -22.67
N THR A 81 27.58 -23.65 -22.43
CA THR A 81 28.57 -23.35 -23.46
C THR A 81 28.54 -24.46 -24.50
N ALA A 82 28.45 -24.07 -25.77
CA ALA A 82 28.34 -24.94 -26.92
C ALA A 82 29.50 -25.94 -27.04
N SER A 83 29.15 -27.21 -27.30
CA SER A 83 29.93 -28.06 -28.19
C SER A 83 28.98 -28.99 -28.95
N LEU A 84 28.94 -28.85 -30.27
CA LEU A 84 28.24 -29.73 -31.20
C LEU A 84 29.04 -31.04 -31.34
N SER A 85 28.37 -32.19 -31.38
CA SER A 85 28.30 -33.04 -32.60
C SER A 85 27.66 -34.42 -32.40
N SER A 86 26.97 -34.84 -33.47
CA SER A 86 26.64 -36.21 -33.92
C SER A 86 25.42 -36.97 -33.35
N SER A 87 24.33 -36.83 -34.10
CA SER A 87 23.46 -37.87 -34.68
C SER A 87 23.69 -39.35 -34.31
N GLY A 88 22.62 -40.01 -33.88
CA GLY A 88 22.48 -41.47 -33.91
C GLY A 88 21.05 -41.92 -33.58
N SER A 89 20.28 -42.29 -34.61
CA SER A 89 18.98 -42.97 -34.48
C SER A 89 19.11 -44.31 -33.77
N ARG A 90 18.14 -44.67 -32.91
CA ARG A 90 17.70 -46.06 -32.72
C ARG A 90 16.31 -46.15 -32.10
N ASN A 91 15.61 -47.18 -32.55
CA ASN A 91 14.18 -47.46 -32.44
C ASN A 91 13.88 -48.36 -31.23
N SER A 92 12.68 -48.21 -30.66
CA SER A 92 11.88 -49.18 -29.89
C SER A 92 12.48 -49.87 -28.65
N THR A 93 11.83 -49.74 -27.49
CA THR A 93 11.13 -50.88 -26.84
C THR A 93 10.27 -50.45 -25.66
N ASN A 94 9.15 -51.15 -25.53
CA ASN A 94 8.13 -51.12 -24.50
C ASN A 94 8.74 -51.40 -23.11
N GLY A 95 8.55 -50.48 -22.16
CA GLY A 95 9.03 -50.61 -20.78
C GLY A 95 8.01 -50.09 -19.79
N THR A 96 7.31 -51.01 -19.13
CA THR A 96 6.34 -50.77 -18.06
C THR A 96 7.02 -50.08 -16.87
N SER A 97 6.77 -48.79 -16.68
CA SER A 97 7.24 -48.06 -15.49
C SER A 97 6.13 -47.95 -14.45
N SER A 98 6.30 -48.74 -13.40
CA SER A 98 5.56 -48.72 -12.14
C SER A 98 5.61 -47.34 -11.47
N SER A 99 4.45 -46.77 -11.20
CA SER A 99 4.25 -45.54 -10.44
C SER A 99 4.51 -45.78 -8.95
N SER A 100 5.68 -45.35 -8.44
CA SER A 100 5.93 -45.22 -7.01
C SER A 100 5.47 -43.84 -6.52
N SER A 101 4.34 -43.81 -5.82
CA SER A 101 3.84 -42.62 -5.12
C SER A 101 4.69 -42.34 -3.88
N SER A 102 5.55 -41.31 -3.94
CA SER A 102 6.20 -40.77 -2.75
C SER A 102 5.34 -39.66 -2.16
N SER A 103 4.52 -40.00 -1.16
CA SER A 103 3.84 -39.01 -0.32
C SER A 103 4.86 -38.22 0.49
N PRO A 104 4.77 -36.88 0.61
CA PRO A 104 5.62 -36.13 1.50
C PRO A 104 5.25 -36.46 2.96
N THR A 105 6.20 -37.03 3.69
CA THR A 105 6.07 -37.32 5.12
C THR A 105 6.05 -36.00 5.89
N ALA A 106 4.86 -35.57 6.33
CA ALA A 106 4.74 -34.54 7.35
C ALA A 106 5.13 -35.13 8.71
N THR A 107 6.27 -34.70 9.26
CA THR A 107 6.66 -35.05 10.64
C THR A 107 5.84 -34.20 11.60
N VAL A 108 4.72 -34.74 12.06
CA VAL A 108 3.92 -34.16 13.15
C VAL A 108 4.53 -34.61 14.48
N LEU A 109 5.16 -33.69 15.20
CA LEU A 109 5.65 -33.95 16.56
C LEU A 109 4.49 -33.88 17.55
N SER A 110 3.74 -34.98 17.69
CA SER A 110 2.64 -35.10 18.65
C SER A 110 3.18 -35.63 19.98
N GLY A 111 3.47 -34.74 20.92
CA GLY A 111 3.83 -35.11 22.30
C GLY A 111 2.59 -35.31 23.16
N SER A 112 2.16 -36.55 23.37
CA SER A 112 1.16 -36.89 24.39
C SER A 112 1.85 -37.27 25.71
N PRO A 113 1.47 -36.72 26.87
CA PRO A 113 2.05 -37.12 28.15
C PRO A 113 1.58 -38.54 28.51
N LYS A 114 2.52 -39.48 28.58
CA LYS A 114 2.29 -40.84 29.05
C LYS A 114 2.39 -40.84 30.58
N THR A 115 1.25 -40.97 31.26
CA THR A 115 1.20 -41.29 32.68
C THR A 115 1.55 -42.78 32.86
N THR A 116 2.63 -43.06 33.58
CA THR A 116 2.94 -44.41 34.09
C THR A 116 3.06 -44.34 35.60
N SER A 117 2.14 -45.03 36.28
CA SER A 117 2.13 -45.18 37.74
C SER A 117 3.29 -46.06 38.22
N ALA A 118 3.98 -45.53 39.23
CA ALA A 118 4.68 -46.14 40.36
C ALA A 118 5.46 -47.45 40.16
N ASN A 119 6.77 -47.36 40.39
CA ASN A 119 7.47 -48.37 41.19
C ASN A 119 8.45 -47.70 42.18
N ASN A 120 8.50 -48.31 43.35
CA ASN A 120 9.06 -47.83 44.61
C ASN A 120 10.59 -47.64 44.54
N SER A 121 11.07 -46.41 44.71
CA SER A 121 12.50 -46.12 44.93
C SER A 121 12.66 -44.82 45.69
N THR A 122 13.24 -44.91 46.88
CA THR A 122 13.54 -43.81 47.79
C THR A 122 14.70 -42.98 47.21
N ALA A 123 14.39 -41.85 46.59
CA ALA A 123 15.38 -40.86 46.19
C ALA A 123 14.96 -39.46 46.66
N SER A 124 15.92 -38.76 47.25
CA SER A 124 15.82 -37.46 47.91
C SER A 124 14.99 -36.43 47.14
N ARG A 125 14.01 -35.81 47.83
CA ARG A 125 13.20 -34.71 47.29
C ARG A 125 13.99 -33.41 47.35
N ASN A 126 14.53 -32.99 46.21
CA ASN A 126 14.75 -31.57 45.92
C ASN A 126 13.85 -31.22 44.73
N ALA A 127 12.60 -30.89 45.02
CA ALA A 127 11.64 -30.46 44.01
C ALA A 127 11.90 -28.99 43.68
N THR A 128 12.68 -28.74 42.63
CA THR A 128 12.70 -27.44 41.97
C THR A 128 11.46 -27.39 41.08
N SER A 129 10.55 -26.46 41.36
CA SER A 129 9.40 -26.17 40.50
C SER A 129 9.92 -25.68 39.15
N THR A 130 9.90 -26.54 38.14
CA THR A 130 10.07 -26.10 36.75
C THR A 130 8.83 -25.27 36.39
N SER A 131 9.05 -23.97 36.29
CA SER A 131 8.11 -23.00 35.78
C SER A 131 7.59 -23.44 34.41
N THR A 132 6.31 -23.13 34.18
CA THR A 132 5.55 -23.24 32.93
C THR A 132 6.43 -23.14 31.69
N SER A 133 6.30 -24.12 30.78
CA SER A 133 6.90 -24.07 29.45
C SER A 133 6.71 -22.68 28.84
N ILE A 134 7.82 -21.99 28.57
CA ILE A 134 7.81 -20.73 27.84
C ILE A 134 7.18 -21.05 26.48
N LEU A 135 5.95 -20.59 26.23
CA LEU A 135 5.36 -20.68 24.90
C LEU A 135 6.31 -19.94 23.95
N PRO A 136 6.70 -20.53 22.80
CA PRO A 136 7.52 -19.83 21.82
C PRO A 136 6.78 -18.55 21.42
N THR A 137 7.30 -17.41 21.87
CA THR A 137 6.78 -16.10 21.49
C THR A 137 7.44 -15.78 20.16
N ASN A 138 6.67 -15.78 19.07
CA ASN A 138 7.21 -15.34 17.79
C ASN A 138 7.64 -13.88 17.94
N THR A 139 8.94 -13.64 17.98
CA THR A 139 9.52 -12.29 18.08
C THR A 139 9.65 -11.63 16.72
N ALA A 140 9.49 -12.38 15.62
CA ALA A 140 9.54 -11.82 14.28
C ALA A 140 8.26 -10.99 14.03
N PRO A 141 8.38 -9.68 13.78
CA PRO A 141 7.23 -8.82 13.59
C PRO A 141 6.56 -9.06 12.23
N CYS A 142 5.23 -8.99 12.17
CA CYS A 142 4.49 -8.90 10.92
C CYS A 142 4.15 -7.44 10.65
N ASN A 143 4.57 -6.88 9.51
CA ASN A 143 4.44 -5.43 9.25
C ASN A 143 4.93 -4.57 10.43
N GLY A 144 6.11 -4.89 10.98
CA GLY A 144 6.74 -4.12 12.05
C GLY A 144 6.27 -4.42 13.49
N HIS A 145 5.19 -5.18 13.68
CA HIS A 145 4.68 -5.50 15.03
C HIS A 145 4.42 -7.01 15.25
N PRO A 146 4.91 -7.63 16.34
CA PRO A 146 4.63 -9.04 16.63
C PRO A 146 3.14 -9.34 16.83
N SER A 147 2.39 -8.41 17.44
CA SER A 147 0.95 -8.55 17.66
C SER A 147 0.14 -8.63 16.36
N PHE A 148 0.65 -8.06 15.26
CA PHE A 148 -0.03 -8.07 13.97
C PHE A 148 -0.07 -9.46 13.34
N CYS A 149 0.85 -10.37 13.69
CA CYS A 149 0.86 -11.71 13.13
C CYS A 149 -0.42 -12.50 13.43
N GLN A 150 -1.10 -12.20 14.55
CA GLN A 150 -2.37 -12.85 14.94
C GLN A 150 -3.61 -12.08 14.47
N ARG A 151 -3.44 -10.87 13.90
CA ARG A 151 -4.54 -10.06 13.39
C ARG A 151 -4.85 -10.45 11.96
N LYS A 152 -6.14 -10.43 11.61
CA LYS A 152 -6.61 -10.51 10.22
C LYS A 152 -6.06 -9.33 9.43
N TYR A 153 -5.77 -9.54 8.15
CA TYR A 153 -5.39 -8.47 7.23
C TYR A 153 -6.43 -7.33 7.21
N SER A 154 -7.71 -7.71 7.27
CA SER A 154 -8.85 -6.80 7.38
C SER A 154 -9.04 -6.11 8.73
N ASN A 155 -8.19 -6.40 9.71
CA ASN A 155 -8.23 -5.80 11.04
C ASN A 155 -6.89 -5.16 11.38
N ILE A 156 -6.38 -4.31 10.49
CA ILE A 156 -5.19 -3.46 10.70
C ILE A 156 -5.42 -2.16 9.95
N THR A 157 -5.13 -1.02 10.60
CA THR A 157 -5.02 0.28 9.93
C THR A 157 -3.62 0.44 9.35
N GLN A 158 -3.52 0.67 8.04
CA GLN A 158 -2.27 0.81 7.33
C GLN A 158 -2.20 2.20 6.71
N VAL A 159 -1.01 2.83 6.74
CA VAL A 159 -0.80 4.06 5.97
C VAL A 159 -0.62 3.67 4.49
N ALA A 160 -1.39 4.34 3.64
CA ALA A 160 -1.38 4.17 2.20
C ALA A 160 -0.78 5.42 1.54
N ALA A 161 0.18 5.23 0.63
CA ALA A 161 0.74 6.32 -0.16
C ALA A 161 -0.15 6.56 -1.38
N HIS A 162 -0.81 7.72 -1.42
CA HIS A 162 -1.57 8.18 -2.59
C HIS A 162 -0.60 8.42 -3.74
N ASN A 163 -0.92 7.90 -4.93
CA ASN A 163 -0.09 8.11 -6.11
C ASN A 163 1.41 7.88 -5.85
N SER A 164 1.68 6.80 -5.13
CA SER A 164 2.98 6.36 -4.62
C SER A 164 4.18 6.51 -5.58
N PRO A 165 4.11 6.20 -6.90
CA PRO A 165 5.22 6.36 -7.84
C PRO A 165 5.48 7.82 -8.28
N PHE A 166 4.55 8.75 -8.04
CA PHE A 166 4.64 10.13 -8.55
C PHE A 166 5.53 10.99 -7.66
N VAL A 167 6.84 10.76 -7.82
CA VAL A 167 7.93 11.42 -7.11
C VAL A 167 8.81 12.18 -8.11
N ARG A 168 8.64 13.50 -8.18
CA ARG A 168 9.47 14.40 -8.99
C ARG A 168 9.66 15.75 -8.31
N ALA A 169 10.87 16.04 -7.88
CA ALA A 169 11.20 17.32 -7.24
C ALA A 169 10.79 18.52 -8.12
N GLY A 170 10.11 19.50 -7.52
CA GLY A 170 9.65 20.71 -8.20
C GLY A 170 8.46 20.52 -9.16
N ASN A 171 7.83 19.35 -9.19
CA ASN A 171 6.61 19.11 -9.96
C ASN A 171 5.37 19.24 -9.06
N LEU A 172 4.39 20.06 -9.47
CA LEU A 172 3.17 20.31 -8.69
C LEU A 172 2.27 19.06 -8.57
N ALA A 173 2.34 18.13 -9.52
CA ALA A 173 1.60 16.88 -9.53
C ALA A 173 2.34 15.72 -8.83
N SER A 174 3.45 15.99 -8.12
CA SER A 174 4.07 14.97 -7.27
C SER A 174 3.23 14.76 -6.01
N ASN A 175 2.94 13.50 -5.68
CA ASN A 175 2.15 13.12 -4.50
C ASN A 175 3.01 12.64 -3.33
N GLN A 176 4.24 12.23 -3.61
CA GLN A 176 5.19 11.77 -2.59
C GLN A 176 6.56 12.39 -2.82
N GLU A 177 7.33 12.57 -1.75
CA GLU A 177 8.71 13.07 -1.81
C GLU A 177 9.75 11.95 -1.96
N LEU A 178 9.45 10.77 -1.41
CA LEU A 178 10.40 9.66 -1.26
C LEU A 178 10.03 8.51 -2.18
N ASP A 179 11.03 7.80 -2.71
CA ASP A 179 10.79 6.66 -3.63
C ASP A 179 10.12 5.46 -2.93
N VAL A 180 9.58 4.53 -3.72
CA VAL A 180 8.84 3.36 -3.23
C VAL A 180 9.60 2.49 -2.23
N THR A 181 10.92 2.36 -2.37
CA THR A 181 11.72 1.55 -1.44
C THR A 181 11.78 2.23 -0.07
N THR A 182 11.97 3.54 -0.08
CA THR A 182 11.94 4.37 1.14
C THR A 182 10.54 4.36 1.76
N GLN A 183 9.47 4.54 0.97
CA GLN A 183 8.08 4.43 1.43
C GLN A 183 7.82 3.11 2.18
N LEU A 184 8.22 1.98 1.60
CA LEU A 184 8.03 0.67 2.20
C LEU A 184 8.88 0.47 3.47
N ASN A 185 10.13 0.95 3.48
CA ASN A 185 10.99 0.94 4.67
C ASN A 185 10.41 1.76 5.83
N ASP A 186 9.82 2.91 5.51
CA ASP A 186 9.27 3.86 6.48
C ASP A 186 7.96 3.38 7.11
N GLY A 187 7.27 2.41 6.49
CA GLY A 187 6.08 1.77 7.05
C GLY A 187 4.83 1.83 6.16
N ILE A 188 4.92 2.37 4.94
CA ILE A 188 3.81 2.29 3.98
C ILE A 188 3.52 0.82 3.68
N ARG A 189 2.24 0.43 3.74
CA ARG A 189 1.81 -0.96 3.43
C ARG A 189 0.68 -1.03 2.41
N MET A 190 0.28 0.11 1.85
CA MET A 190 -0.49 0.18 0.60
C MET A 190 0.12 1.22 -0.34
N LEU A 191 0.37 0.81 -1.58
CA LEU A 191 0.83 1.65 -2.68
C LEU A 191 -0.36 1.82 -3.62
N GLN A 192 -0.92 3.03 -3.69
CA GLN A 192 -2.00 3.36 -4.60
C GLN A 192 -1.46 4.22 -5.74
N PHE A 193 -1.93 4.01 -6.96
CA PHE A 193 -1.58 4.83 -8.12
C PHE A 193 -2.49 4.55 -9.30
N GLN A 194 -2.58 5.51 -10.23
CA GLN A 194 -3.20 5.29 -11.53
C GLN A 194 -2.21 4.78 -12.58
N ALA A 195 -2.72 4.01 -13.53
CA ALA A 195 -1.98 3.49 -14.67
C ALA A 195 -2.72 3.80 -15.98
N HIS A 196 -1.94 4.04 -17.03
CA HIS A 196 -2.41 4.37 -18.37
C HIS A 196 -1.82 3.41 -19.39
N ASN A 197 -2.59 3.07 -20.41
CA ASN A 197 -2.17 2.25 -21.52
C ASN A 197 -1.67 3.13 -22.67
N VAL A 198 -0.36 3.12 -22.92
CA VAL A 198 0.27 3.80 -24.05
C VAL A 198 0.76 2.75 -25.03
N ASN A 199 0.06 2.62 -26.16
CA ASN A 199 0.40 1.69 -27.25
C ASN A 199 0.60 0.23 -26.79
N GLY A 200 -0.23 -0.24 -25.87
CA GLY A 200 -0.19 -1.61 -25.33
C GLY A 200 0.74 -1.79 -24.12
N THR A 201 1.42 -0.74 -23.67
CA THR A 201 2.29 -0.77 -22.48
C THR A 201 1.65 0.02 -21.34
N MET A 202 1.62 -0.57 -20.14
CA MET A 202 1.10 0.11 -18.95
C MET A 202 2.17 1.05 -18.36
N TYR A 203 1.89 2.35 -18.37
CA TYR A 203 2.69 3.41 -17.78
C TYR A 203 2.03 3.97 -16.52
N LEU A 204 2.86 4.51 -15.63
CA LEU A 204 2.45 5.23 -14.44
C LEU A 204 2.50 6.72 -14.75
N CYS A 205 1.34 7.34 -14.89
CA CYS A 205 1.22 8.72 -15.28
C CYS A 205 0.23 9.48 -14.40
N HIS A 206 0.52 10.71 -13.99
CA HIS A 206 -0.44 11.53 -13.25
C HIS A 206 -1.35 12.24 -14.24
N THR A 207 -2.65 11.91 -14.24
CA THR A 207 -3.69 12.39 -15.16
C THR A 207 -3.49 12.02 -16.63
N SER A 208 -2.30 12.27 -17.18
CA SER A 208 -1.87 11.85 -18.52
C SER A 208 -0.36 11.67 -18.58
N CYS A 209 0.12 10.91 -19.57
CA CYS A 209 1.55 10.67 -19.73
C CYS A 209 2.34 11.89 -20.26
N ASP A 210 1.65 12.92 -20.77
CA ASP A 210 2.26 14.19 -21.14
C ASP A 210 2.54 15.08 -19.92
N LEU A 211 1.72 14.95 -18.86
CA LEU A 211 1.86 15.77 -17.66
C LEU A 211 2.97 15.27 -16.74
N LEU A 212 2.90 14.00 -16.33
CA LEU A 212 3.92 13.37 -15.49
C LEU A 212 3.93 11.87 -15.74
N ASN A 213 4.85 11.41 -16.58
CA ASN A 213 5.17 10.00 -16.75
C ASN A 213 6.41 9.63 -15.91
N VAL A 214 6.28 8.62 -15.03
CA VAL A 214 7.36 8.15 -14.15
C VAL A 214 7.87 6.74 -14.49
N GLY A 215 7.51 6.22 -15.66
CA GLY A 215 7.98 4.93 -16.19
C GLY A 215 6.88 3.87 -16.26
N THR A 216 7.28 2.64 -16.53
CA THR A 216 6.33 1.53 -16.72
C THR A 216 5.83 0.97 -15.39
N LEU A 217 4.63 0.40 -15.40
CA LEU A 217 4.08 -0.36 -14.26
C LEU A 217 5.04 -1.51 -13.87
N GLN A 218 5.58 -2.23 -14.86
CA GLN A 218 6.49 -3.34 -14.62
C GLN A 218 7.76 -2.92 -13.86
N ASP A 219 8.40 -1.80 -14.23
CA ASP A 219 9.61 -1.32 -13.57
C ASP A 219 9.33 -0.96 -12.10
N TYR A 220 8.19 -0.34 -11.84
CA TYR A 220 7.75 -0.01 -10.50
C TYR A 220 7.51 -1.26 -9.64
N LEU A 221 6.72 -2.21 -10.16
CA LEU A 221 6.46 -3.49 -9.48
C LEU A 221 7.73 -4.32 -9.29
N THR A 222 8.72 -4.18 -10.16
CA THR A 222 10.04 -4.82 -10.01
C THR A 222 10.76 -4.29 -8.78
N LYS A 223 10.68 -2.99 -8.48
CA LYS A 223 11.25 -2.40 -7.24
C LYS A 223 10.53 -2.95 -6.01
N VAL A 224 9.20 -2.98 -6.02
CA VAL A 224 8.39 -3.56 -4.93
C VAL A 224 8.74 -5.03 -4.70
N THR A 225 8.86 -5.81 -5.77
CA THR A 225 9.19 -7.23 -5.71
C THR A 225 10.59 -7.47 -5.13
N LYS A 226 11.57 -6.63 -5.49
CA LYS A 226 12.92 -6.67 -4.91
C LYS A 226 12.87 -6.41 -3.39
N TRP A 227 12.07 -5.43 -2.96
CA TRP A 227 11.88 -5.16 -1.53
C TRP A 227 11.22 -6.33 -0.80
N LEU A 228 10.14 -6.90 -1.35
CA LEU A 228 9.45 -8.06 -0.76
C LEU A 228 10.37 -9.28 -0.59
N ARG A 229 11.37 -9.49 -1.46
CA ARG A 229 12.33 -10.61 -1.34
C ARG A 229 13.17 -10.52 -0.08
N THR A 230 13.51 -9.31 0.38
CA THR A 230 14.37 -9.10 1.55
C THR A 230 13.57 -8.84 2.84
N HIS A 231 12.26 -8.60 2.72
CA HIS A 231 11.36 -8.28 3.84
C HIS A 231 10.32 -9.38 4.03
N THR A 232 10.77 -10.55 4.47
CA THR A 232 9.98 -11.80 4.44
C THR A 232 8.76 -11.83 5.36
N THR A 233 8.68 -10.89 6.31
CA THR A 233 7.57 -10.78 7.27
C THR A 233 6.65 -9.59 7.00
N ASP A 234 6.81 -8.95 5.84
CA ASP A 234 5.97 -7.83 5.41
C ASP A 234 4.99 -8.23 4.30
N ILE A 235 3.79 -7.64 4.37
CA ILE A 235 2.69 -7.78 3.42
C ILE A 235 2.37 -6.40 2.86
N VAL A 236 2.30 -6.29 1.54
CA VAL A 236 1.98 -5.04 0.83
C VAL A 236 0.66 -5.15 0.08
N THR A 237 -0.01 -4.01 -0.07
CA THR A 237 -1.21 -3.84 -0.88
C THR A 237 -0.87 -2.96 -2.06
N ILE A 238 -1.32 -3.33 -3.24
CA ILE A 238 -1.15 -2.55 -4.47
C ILE A 238 -2.55 -2.29 -5.02
N LEU A 239 -2.95 -1.02 -5.04
CA LEU A 239 -4.20 -0.60 -5.65
C LEU A 239 -3.89 0.19 -6.92
N ILE A 240 -4.34 -0.37 -8.04
CA ILE A 240 -4.12 0.20 -9.36
C ILE A 240 -5.41 0.87 -9.82
N GLY A 241 -5.34 2.17 -10.10
CA GLY A 241 -6.38 2.90 -10.79
C GLY A 241 -6.30 2.65 -12.29
N ASN A 242 -7.32 2.01 -12.86
CA ASN A 242 -7.46 1.74 -14.29
C ASN A 242 -8.03 2.97 -15.00
N TYR A 243 -7.21 4.01 -15.14
CA TYR A 243 -7.67 5.31 -15.62
C TYR A 243 -8.27 5.23 -17.03
N ASP A 244 -7.66 4.45 -17.92
CA ASP A 244 -8.12 4.33 -19.31
C ASP A 244 -9.21 3.26 -19.51
N LEU A 245 -9.72 2.66 -18.42
CA LEU A 245 -10.75 1.61 -18.43
C LEU A 245 -10.42 0.43 -19.38
N VAL A 246 -9.14 0.07 -19.46
CA VAL A 246 -8.68 -1.00 -20.36
C VAL A 246 -8.95 -2.38 -19.77
N ASP A 247 -8.85 -3.40 -20.63
CA ASP A 247 -9.03 -4.79 -20.22
C ASP A 247 -8.10 -5.17 -19.05
N PRO A 248 -8.60 -5.85 -18.00
CA PRO A 248 -7.80 -6.21 -16.83
C PRO A 248 -6.63 -7.14 -17.17
N GLY A 249 -6.69 -7.85 -18.31
CA GLY A 249 -5.59 -8.66 -18.84
C GLY A 249 -4.32 -7.85 -19.12
N ASN A 250 -4.44 -6.55 -19.47
CA ASN A 250 -3.29 -5.67 -19.69
C ASN A 250 -2.40 -5.48 -18.43
N PHE A 251 -2.93 -5.74 -17.24
CA PHE A 251 -2.20 -5.67 -15.97
C PHE A 251 -1.49 -6.97 -15.59
N THR A 252 -1.81 -8.09 -16.27
CA THR A 252 -1.25 -9.41 -15.94
C THR A 252 0.24 -9.48 -16.24
N ALA A 253 0.67 -9.09 -17.45
CA ALA A 253 2.08 -9.19 -17.84
C ALA A 253 3.01 -8.36 -16.92
N PRO A 254 2.72 -7.07 -16.59
CA PRO A 254 3.54 -6.31 -15.63
C PRO A 254 3.67 -6.98 -14.25
N VAL A 255 2.61 -7.60 -13.73
CA VAL A 255 2.63 -8.31 -12.43
C VAL A 255 3.45 -9.61 -12.50
N VAL A 256 3.33 -10.36 -13.59
CA VAL A 256 4.09 -11.61 -13.80
C VAL A 256 5.58 -11.31 -14.04
N ASP A 257 5.89 -10.40 -14.94
CA ASP A 257 7.25 -10.12 -15.42
C ASP A 257 8.09 -9.39 -14.38
N SER A 258 7.48 -8.55 -13.53
CA SER A 258 8.14 -8.00 -12.35
C SER A 258 8.51 -9.05 -11.30
N GLY A 259 7.89 -10.23 -11.38
CA GLY A 259 8.03 -11.33 -10.45
C GLY A 259 7.16 -11.22 -9.21
N LEU A 260 6.28 -10.20 -9.12
CA LEU A 260 5.38 -9.98 -8.00
C LEU A 260 4.40 -11.13 -7.81
N ILE A 261 3.98 -11.77 -8.91
CA ILE A 261 3.00 -12.87 -8.92
C ILE A 261 3.29 -13.99 -7.91
N ARG A 262 4.57 -14.22 -7.60
CA ARG A 262 5.03 -15.23 -6.61
C ARG A 262 4.57 -14.95 -5.17
N TYR A 263 4.15 -13.72 -4.90
CA TYR A 263 3.70 -13.27 -3.59
C TYR A 263 2.22 -12.95 -3.55
N VAL A 264 1.50 -13.06 -4.68
CA VAL A 264 0.13 -12.56 -4.75
C VAL A 264 -0.84 -13.47 -3.99
N TYR A 265 -1.66 -12.86 -3.15
CA TYR A 265 -2.78 -13.49 -2.47
C TYR A 265 -3.95 -13.69 -3.43
N THR A 266 -4.54 -14.88 -3.44
CA THR A 266 -5.78 -15.18 -4.18
C THR A 266 -6.87 -15.53 -3.18
N PRO A 267 -7.97 -14.75 -3.12
CA PRO A 267 -9.05 -14.99 -2.19
C PRO A 267 -9.86 -16.25 -2.55
N PRO A 268 -10.41 -16.97 -1.57
CA PRO A 268 -11.28 -18.12 -1.82
C PRO A 268 -12.71 -17.72 -2.20
N THR A 269 -13.11 -16.46 -1.98
CA THR A 269 -14.47 -15.98 -2.29
C THR A 269 -14.47 -14.58 -2.90
N LEU A 270 -15.52 -14.28 -3.65
CA LEU A 270 -15.82 -12.99 -4.23
C LEU A 270 -17.31 -12.69 -3.98
N PRO A 271 -17.67 -11.58 -3.30
CA PRO A 271 -16.79 -10.69 -2.54
C PRO A 271 -16.16 -11.36 -1.32
N MET A 272 -15.17 -10.70 -0.69
CA MET A 272 -14.60 -11.16 0.58
C MET A 272 -15.27 -10.48 1.78
N PRO A 273 -15.94 -11.24 2.66
CA PRO A 273 -16.39 -10.72 3.95
C PRO A 273 -15.21 -10.30 4.83
N LEU A 274 -15.43 -9.33 5.71
CA LEU A 274 -14.38 -8.78 6.57
C LEU A 274 -13.70 -9.86 7.41
N ASP A 275 -14.49 -10.75 7.99
CA ASP A 275 -14.02 -11.83 8.86
C ASP A 275 -13.42 -13.01 8.08
N SER A 276 -13.53 -13.04 6.76
CA SER A 276 -12.97 -14.12 5.94
C SER A 276 -11.51 -13.89 5.53
N TRP A 277 -10.96 -12.70 5.78
CA TRP A 277 -9.55 -12.45 5.52
C TRP A 277 -8.64 -13.26 6.46
N PRO A 278 -7.53 -13.82 5.93
CA PRO A 278 -6.54 -14.53 6.73
C PRO A 278 -5.80 -13.58 7.67
N THR A 279 -5.14 -14.14 8.67
CA THR A 279 -4.16 -13.43 9.49
C THR A 279 -2.89 -13.13 8.70
N LEU A 280 -2.15 -12.09 9.12
CA LEU A 280 -0.85 -11.78 8.51
C LEU A 280 0.13 -12.95 8.65
N GLY A 281 0.12 -13.64 9.79
CA GLY A 281 0.94 -14.83 10.01
C GLY A 281 0.65 -15.94 8.99
N GLU A 282 -0.63 -16.23 8.73
CA GLU A 282 -1.04 -17.22 7.73
C GLU A 282 -0.62 -16.83 6.31
N MET A 283 -0.81 -15.56 5.94
CA MET A 283 -0.39 -15.03 4.64
C MET A 283 1.13 -15.13 4.44
N ILE A 284 1.92 -14.78 5.46
CA ILE A 284 3.39 -14.87 5.43
C ILE A 284 3.84 -16.33 5.30
N LEU A 285 3.28 -17.25 6.09
CA LEU A 285 3.60 -18.68 6.02
C LEU A 285 3.27 -19.30 4.66
N ARG A 286 2.24 -18.78 3.98
CA ARG A 286 1.83 -19.20 2.63
C ARG A 286 2.56 -18.46 1.51
N GLN A 287 3.51 -17.57 1.83
CA GLN A 287 4.21 -16.71 0.88
C GLN A 287 3.29 -15.70 0.15
N GLN A 288 2.02 -15.57 0.54
CA GLN A 288 1.01 -14.69 -0.05
C GLN A 288 1.06 -13.28 0.57
N ARG A 289 2.10 -12.52 0.23
CA ARG A 289 2.46 -11.23 0.85
C ARG A 289 2.16 -9.99 -0.01
N ALA A 290 1.44 -10.15 -1.11
CA ALA A 290 0.99 -9.04 -1.95
C ALA A 290 -0.51 -9.18 -2.22
N VAL A 291 -1.30 -8.15 -1.90
CA VAL A 291 -2.72 -8.05 -2.29
C VAL A 291 -2.81 -7.06 -3.43
N VAL A 292 -3.29 -7.48 -4.61
CA VAL A 292 -3.36 -6.64 -5.81
C VAL A 292 -4.81 -6.37 -6.15
N MET A 293 -5.18 -5.10 -6.23
CA MET A 293 -6.53 -4.62 -6.50
C MET A 293 -6.54 -3.69 -7.72
N LEU A 294 -7.67 -3.69 -8.43
CA LEU A 294 -7.98 -2.81 -9.55
C LEU A 294 -9.32 -2.14 -9.27
N ASP A 295 -9.40 -0.81 -9.40
CA ASP A 295 -10.61 -0.02 -9.06
C ASP A 295 -11.79 -0.30 -10.01
N TYR A 296 -11.53 -0.32 -11.31
CA TYR A 296 -12.52 -0.45 -12.37
C TYR A 296 -12.11 -1.48 -13.41
N GLN A 297 -13.12 -2.12 -14.02
CA GLN A 297 -12.97 -3.18 -15.03
C GLN A 297 -12.22 -4.42 -14.52
N ALA A 298 -12.16 -4.64 -13.21
CA ALA A 298 -11.67 -5.90 -12.67
C ALA A 298 -12.58 -7.05 -13.12
N ASN A 299 -11.97 -8.21 -13.40
CA ASN A 299 -12.71 -9.44 -13.68
C ASN A 299 -12.10 -10.60 -12.88
N GLN A 300 -12.47 -10.67 -11.61
CA GLN A 300 -12.00 -11.70 -10.70
C GLN A 300 -12.45 -13.12 -11.07
N THR A 301 -13.45 -13.30 -11.95
CA THR A 301 -13.77 -14.65 -12.45
C THR A 301 -12.77 -15.14 -13.49
N ALA A 302 -12.22 -14.23 -14.31
CA ALA A 302 -11.21 -14.53 -15.30
C ALA A 302 -9.78 -14.49 -14.73
N ILE A 303 -9.53 -13.55 -13.80
CA ILE A 303 -8.22 -13.32 -13.17
C ILE A 303 -8.40 -13.31 -11.63
N PRO A 304 -8.51 -14.48 -10.98
CA PRO A 304 -8.91 -14.58 -9.56
C PRO A 304 -8.04 -13.84 -8.54
N TRP A 305 -6.76 -13.64 -8.86
CA TRP A 305 -5.81 -12.95 -8.00
C TRP A 305 -5.83 -11.42 -8.14
N LEU A 306 -6.46 -10.87 -9.19
CA LEU A 306 -6.58 -9.44 -9.42
C LEU A 306 -7.93 -8.96 -8.88
N LEU A 307 -7.93 -8.47 -7.65
CA LEU A 307 -9.15 -8.19 -6.90
C LEU A 307 -9.87 -6.95 -7.44
N ASP A 308 -11.19 -6.98 -7.54
CA ASP A 308 -12.02 -5.79 -7.76
C ASP A 308 -12.04 -4.99 -6.45
N GLU A 309 -11.54 -3.76 -6.44
CA GLU A 309 -11.43 -2.94 -5.23
C GLU A 309 -12.76 -2.90 -4.47
N PHE A 310 -13.85 -2.62 -5.17
CA PHE A 310 -15.16 -2.33 -4.57
C PHE A 310 -15.91 -3.58 -4.08
N SER A 311 -15.44 -4.76 -4.47
CA SER A 311 -15.85 -6.04 -3.88
C SER A 311 -15.16 -6.33 -2.54
N GLN A 312 -14.04 -5.66 -2.25
CA GLN A 312 -13.18 -5.88 -1.08
C GLN A 312 -13.27 -4.74 -0.06
N MET A 313 -13.42 -3.51 -0.55
CA MET A 313 -13.50 -2.31 0.27
C MET A 313 -14.42 -1.24 -0.32
N TRP A 314 -14.76 -0.24 0.50
CA TRP A 314 -15.36 1.01 0.04
C TRP A 314 -14.48 2.18 0.51
N GLU A 315 -14.77 3.40 0.07
CA GLU A 315 -13.99 4.56 0.47
C GLU A 315 -14.83 5.80 0.78
N THR A 316 -14.24 6.69 1.58
CA THR A 316 -14.75 8.05 1.86
C THR A 316 -14.65 8.95 0.63
N PRO A 317 -15.09 10.23 0.63
CA PRO A 317 -15.08 11.04 -0.58
C PRO A 317 -13.73 11.02 -1.30
N PHE A 318 -13.78 10.62 -2.57
CA PHE A 318 -12.66 10.50 -3.46
C PHE A 318 -12.17 11.87 -3.92
N SER A 319 -10.85 12.00 -4.02
CA SER A 319 -10.17 13.24 -4.38
C SER A 319 -10.69 14.46 -3.60
N PRO A 320 -10.66 14.44 -2.26
CA PRO A 320 -11.26 15.47 -1.44
C PRO A 320 -10.57 16.81 -1.64
N THR A 321 -11.35 17.87 -1.85
CA THR A 321 -10.91 19.28 -1.86
C THR A 321 -11.33 20.02 -0.57
N ASP A 322 -12.14 19.37 0.25
CA ASP A 322 -12.56 19.85 1.57
C ASP A 322 -11.73 19.16 2.66
N ARG A 323 -11.14 19.98 3.54
CA ARG A 323 -10.34 19.53 4.68
C ARG A 323 -11.17 18.94 5.82
N ASP A 324 -12.48 18.86 5.71
CA ASP A 324 -13.33 18.20 6.71
C ASP A 324 -13.18 16.66 6.73
N PHE A 325 -12.80 16.06 5.59
CA PHE A 325 -12.62 14.61 5.44
C PHE A 325 -13.74 13.79 6.09
N PRO A 326 -15.00 13.93 5.63
CA PRO A 326 -16.12 13.25 6.25
C PRO A 326 -15.99 11.74 6.04
N CYS A 327 -16.43 10.98 7.05
CA CYS A 327 -16.38 9.52 7.03
C CYS A 327 -17.56 8.89 6.27
N THR A 328 -18.25 9.67 5.45
CA THR A 328 -19.38 9.19 4.63
C THR A 328 -18.84 8.30 3.51
N ALA A 329 -19.45 7.13 3.32
CA ALA A 329 -19.06 6.27 2.21
C ALA A 329 -19.51 6.89 0.88
N GLN A 330 -18.59 7.05 -0.07
CA GLN A 330 -18.88 7.63 -1.38
C GLN A 330 -18.82 6.58 -2.49
N ARG A 331 -17.78 5.75 -2.54
CA ARG A 331 -17.60 4.74 -3.60
C ARG A 331 -17.50 3.32 -3.02
N PRO A 332 -18.21 2.33 -3.61
CA PRO A 332 -19.26 2.50 -4.62
C PRO A 332 -20.50 3.22 -4.02
N PRO A 333 -21.31 3.92 -4.83
CA PRO A 333 -22.55 4.56 -4.37
C PRO A 333 -23.63 3.53 -4.02
N ASP A 334 -24.69 3.98 -3.34
CA ASP A 334 -25.94 3.24 -3.12
C ASP A 334 -25.84 1.85 -2.45
N GLN A 335 -24.74 1.54 -1.77
CA GLN A 335 -24.63 0.32 -0.95
C GLN A 335 -25.22 0.52 0.45
N ALA A 336 -25.94 -0.50 0.89
CA ALA A 336 -26.44 -0.62 2.25
C ALA A 336 -25.30 -0.55 3.29
N ARG A 337 -25.60 -0.01 4.48
CA ARG A 337 -24.61 0.16 5.55
C ARG A 337 -24.04 -1.17 6.01
N GLU A 338 -24.85 -2.22 6.03
CA GLU A 338 -24.50 -3.57 6.44
C GLU A 338 -23.46 -4.17 5.49
N THR A 339 -23.66 -4.01 4.17
CA THR A 339 -22.67 -4.40 3.15
C THR A 339 -21.33 -3.72 3.38
N ARG A 340 -21.35 -2.43 3.70
CA ARG A 340 -20.14 -1.63 3.98
C ARG A 340 -19.44 -2.06 5.28
N GLN A 341 -20.20 -2.45 6.29
CA GLN A 341 -19.65 -2.97 7.55
C GLN A 341 -18.96 -4.32 7.36
N ASP A 342 -19.40 -5.12 6.39
CA ASP A 342 -18.80 -6.41 6.04
C ASP A 342 -17.63 -6.30 5.02
N ARG A 343 -17.17 -5.09 4.69
CA ARG A 343 -16.01 -4.86 3.79
C ARG A 343 -14.92 -4.07 4.47
N MET A 344 -13.69 -4.10 3.95
CA MET A 344 -12.67 -3.14 4.41
C MET A 344 -13.08 -1.72 3.99
N TYR A 345 -12.36 -0.69 4.46
CA TYR A 345 -12.52 0.63 3.90
C TYR A 345 -11.28 1.51 3.92
N MET A 346 -11.21 2.41 2.95
CA MET A 346 -10.15 3.40 2.79
C MET A 346 -10.68 4.80 3.14
N ALA A 347 -9.95 5.50 4.00
CA ALA A 347 -10.14 6.93 4.23
C ALA A 347 -9.23 7.69 3.27
N ASN A 348 -9.84 8.33 2.27
CA ASN A 348 -9.19 9.28 1.38
C ASN A 348 -8.84 10.54 2.17
N HIS A 349 -7.58 10.64 2.60
CA HIS A 349 -7.03 11.73 3.43
C HIS A 349 -5.92 12.50 2.69
N ASN A 350 -6.14 12.69 1.40
CA ASN A 350 -5.23 13.33 0.44
C ASN A 350 -5.88 14.64 -0.04
N LEU A 351 -5.68 15.75 0.68
CA LEU A 351 -6.32 17.03 0.36
C LEU A 351 -5.81 17.56 -0.98
N ASN A 352 -6.73 17.81 -1.91
CA ASN A 352 -6.42 18.30 -3.24
C ASN A 352 -6.74 19.79 -3.38
N LEU A 353 -5.94 20.45 -4.21
CA LEU A 353 -6.22 21.76 -4.78
C LEU A 353 -6.58 21.57 -6.25
N ASP A 354 -7.72 22.11 -6.66
CA ASP A 354 -8.09 22.21 -8.07
C ASP A 354 -7.35 23.39 -8.70
N VAL A 355 -6.52 23.08 -9.70
CA VAL A 355 -5.73 24.06 -10.44
C VAL A 355 -6.19 24.05 -11.88
N ASP A 356 -6.84 25.14 -12.28
CA ASP A 356 -7.17 25.40 -13.68
C ASP A 356 -6.01 26.13 -14.37
N PHE A 357 -5.38 25.48 -15.36
CA PHE A 357 -4.39 26.11 -16.20
C PHE A 357 -4.63 25.78 -17.67
N ALA A 358 -4.73 26.82 -18.50
CA ALA A 358 -4.92 26.70 -19.95
C ALA A 358 -6.10 25.78 -20.38
N GLY A 359 -7.18 25.74 -19.58
CA GLY A 359 -8.36 24.91 -19.84
C GLY A 359 -8.24 23.46 -19.38
N VAL A 360 -7.17 23.11 -18.65
CA VAL A 360 -7.00 21.81 -17.99
C VAL A 360 -7.21 22.01 -16.49
N SER A 361 -8.21 21.34 -15.93
CA SER A 361 -8.39 21.19 -14.47
C SER A 361 -7.50 20.04 -14.00
N LEU A 362 -6.63 20.33 -13.04
CA LEU A 362 -5.70 19.38 -12.46
C LEU A 362 -5.84 19.41 -10.93
N LEU A 363 -6.16 18.25 -10.37
CA LEU A 363 -6.06 18.06 -8.92
C LEU A 363 -4.61 17.77 -8.55
N VAL A 364 -4.07 18.58 -7.65
CA VAL A 364 -2.73 18.41 -7.08
C VAL A 364 -2.80 18.38 -5.56
N PRO A 365 -1.84 17.76 -4.85
CA PRO A 365 -1.78 17.82 -3.40
C PRO A 365 -1.75 19.26 -2.89
N PHE A 366 -2.52 19.56 -1.85
CA PHE A 366 -2.53 20.89 -1.26
C PHE A 366 -1.38 21.08 -0.26
N PHE A 367 -0.18 21.29 -0.80
CA PHE A 367 1.08 21.45 -0.06
C PHE A 367 1.04 22.37 1.18
N PRO A 368 0.41 23.56 1.13
CA PRO A 368 0.47 24.50 2.24
C PRO A 368 -0.14 23.99 3.55
N LEU A 369 -0.99 22.96 3.50
CA LEU A 369 -1.65 22.39 4.68
C LEU A 369 -1.12 21.01 5.07
N LEU A 370 -0.01 20.52 4.49
CA LEU A 370 0.48 19.17 4.78
C LEU A 370 0.81 18.95 6.27
N ASN A 371 1.30 19.99 6.96
CA ASN A 371 1.59 19.89 8.40
C ASN A 371 0.32 19.66 9.22
N GLU A 372 -0.80 20.23 8.79
CA GLU A 372 -2.12 20.13 9.40
C GLU A 372 -2.86 18.87 8.97
N THR A 373 -2.90 18.57 7.66
CA THR A 373 -3.60 17.41 7.13
C THR A 373 -2.98 16.13 7.67
N ASN A 374 -1.65 16.01 7.70
CA ASN A 374 -0.99 14.81 8.19
C ASN A 374 -0.73 14.83 9.70
N ALA A 375 -1.26 15.80 10.44
CA ALA A 375 -1.09 15.90 11.89
C ALA A 375 -1.78 14.76 12.67
N VAL A 376 -1.29 14.53 13.88
CA VAL A 376 -1.94 13.60 14.84
C VAL A 376 -3.24 14.15 15.45
N ALA A 377 -3.47 15.45 15.38
CA ALA A 377 -4.64 16.10 15.95
C ALA A 377 -4.89 17.47 15.30
N GLY A 378 -6.08 18.02 15.51
CA GLY A 378 -6.50 19.31 14.97
C GLY A 378 -7.50 19.19 13.82
N PHE A 379 -8.04 20.34 13.40
CA PHE A 379 -9.03 20.43 12.34
C PHE A 379 -8.42 20.02 10.99
N GLY A 380 -9.03 19.04 10.33
CA GLY A 380 -8.56 18.44 9.07
C GLY A 380 -7.37 17.49 9.19
N SER A 381 -6.97 17.14 10.42
CA SER A 381 -5.86 16.23 10.65
C SER A 381 -6.23 14.76 10.43
N ALA A 382 -5.23 13.96 10.06
CA ALA A 382 -5.31 12.51 9.91
C ALA A 382 -5.81 11.85 11.19
N GLY A 383 -5.31 12.28 12.35
CA GLY A 383 -5.77 11.75 13.64
C GLY A 383 -7.24 12.05 13.93
N ARG A 384 -7.72 13.26 13.57
CA ARG A 384 -9.15 13.60 13.69
C ARG A 384 -10.01 12.78 12.73
N ALA A 385 -9.57 12.59 11.49
CA ALA A 385 -10.27 11.78 10.50
C ALA A 385 -10.42 10.33 11.00
N VAL A 386 -9.32 9.71 11.43
CA VAL A 386 -9.34 8.34 11.98
C VAL A 386 -10.22 8.24 13.22
N HIS A 387 -10.14 9.19 14.15
CA HIS A 387 -11.01 9.23 15.33
C HIS A 387 -12.50 9.29 14.95
N ASN A 388 -12.87 10.21 14.06
CA ASN A 388 -14.26 10.41 13.63
C ASN A 388 -14.79 9.18 12.87
N CYS A 389 -13.97 8.58 12.01
CA CYS A 389 -14.35 7.40 11.24
C CYS A 389 -14.50 6.19 12.16
N THR A 390 -13.63 6.06 13.16
CA THR A 390 -13.77 5.05 14.21
C THR A 390 -15.08 5.21 14.98
N ALA A 391 -15.45 6.43 15.37
CA ALA A 391 -16.71 6.70 16.05
C ALA A 391 -17.93 6.40 15.17
N MET A 392 -17.87 6.74 13.87
CA MET A 392 -18.99 6.53 12.95
C MET A 392 -19.17 5.06 12.54
N TRP A 393 -18.08 4.32 12.35
CA TRP A 393 -18.10 2.96 11.79
C TRP A 393 -17.78 1.87 12.82
N ASN A 394 -17.54 2.24 14.07
CA ASN A 394 -17.17 1.35 15.18
C ASN A 394 -15.87 0.56 14.93
N ARG A 395 -15.01 1.06 14.05
CA ARG A 395 -13.65 0.57 13.75
C ARG A 395 -12.88 1.63 12.94
N PRO A 396 -11.56 1.73 13.07
CA PRO A 396 -10.75 2.63 12.25
C PRO A 396 -10.70 2.17 10.78
N PRO A 397 -10.29 3.05 9.85
CA PRO A 397 -10.07 2.67 8.45
C PRO A 397 -9.01 1.59 8.32
N ASN A 398 -9.16 0.73 7.31
CA ASN A 398 -8.11 -0.23 6.94
C ASN A 398 -6.94 0.48 6.28
N PHE A 399 -7.23 1.50 5.48
CA PHE A 399 -6.22 2.28 4.76
C PHE A 399 -6.45 3.76 5.00
N LEU A 400 -5.39 4.46 5.42
CA LEU A 400 -5.36 5.91 5.53
C LEU A 400 -4.51 6.43 4.37
N LEU A 401 -5.16 6.92 3.32
CA LEU A 401 -4.54 7.32 2.06
C LEU A 401 -4.09 8.79 2.13
N VAL A 402 -2.78 9.03 2.06
CA VAL A 402 -2.19 10.37 2.27
C VAL A 402 -1.21 10.75 1.17
N ASP A 403 -1.12 12.05 0.91
CA ASP A 403 -0.02 12.66 0.17
C ASP A 403 1.11 13.05 1.13
N TYR A 404 2.37 13.00 0.66
CA TYR A 404 3.56 13.37 1.42
C TYR A 404 3.57 12.83 2.85
N TYR A 405 3.49 11.50 2.98
CA TYR A 405 3.38 10.82 4.28
C TYR A 405 4.48 11.22 5.30
N ASN A 406 5.62 11.69 4.82
CA ASN A 406 6.77 12.11 5.62
C ASN A 406 6.65 13.55 6.18
N ILE A 407 5.67 14.34 5.73
CA ILE A 407 5.41 15.71 6.20
C ILE A 407 4.17 15.72 7.09
N GLY A 408 4.21 16.46 8.20
CA GLY A 408 3.14 16.50 9.19
C GLY A 408 3.55 17.24 10.48
N SER A 409 2.72 17.17 11.51
CA SER A 409 3.01 17.75 12.85
C SER A 409 4.39 17.37 13.43
N PHE A 410 4.91 16.23 13.01
CA PHE A 410 6.32 15.87 13.03
C PHE A 410 6.56 14.93 11.85
N ASN A 411 7.83 14.67 11.51
CA ASN A 411 8.17 13.80 10.40
C ASN A 411 7.56 12.39 10.58
N GLY A 412 6.75 11.94 9.63
CA GLY A 412 6.04 10.65 9.71
C GLY A 412 4.85 10.60 10.67
N SER A 413 4.23 11.73 11.04
CA SER A 413 3.14 11.72 12.03
C SER A 413 1.92 10.87 11.70
N VAL A 414 1.67 10.56 10.42
CA VAL A 414 0.61 9.63 9.99
C VAL A 414 0.84 8.20 10.50
N PHE A 415 2.09 7.78 10.73
CA PHE A 415 2.39 6.47 11.29
C PHE A 415 2.06 6.39 12.79
N GLN A 416 2.16 7.50 13.52
CA GLN A 416 1.62 7.57 14.88
C GLN A 416 0.10 7.41 14.86
N VAL A 417 -0.60 8.07 13.94
CA VAL A 417 -2.06 7.93 13.78
C VAL A 417 -2.46 6.47 13.53
N ALA A 418 -1.76 5.78 12.61
CA ALA A 418 -2.01 4.37 12.35
C ALA A 418 -1.65 3.48 13.55
N ALA A 419 -0.57 3.77 14.28
CA ALA A 419 -0.19 3.03 15.48
C ALA A 419 -1.23 3.17 16.60
N ASP A 420 -1.74 4.37 16.83
CA ASP A 420 -2.78 4.66 17.81
C ASP A 420 -4.08 3.92 17.44
N ALA A 421 -4.49 3.94 16.17
CA ALA A 421 -5.64 3.19 15.66
C ALA A 421 -5.50 1.66 15.85
N ASN A 422 -4.27 1.17 15.84
CA ASN A 422 -3.94 -0.23 16.03
C ASN A 422 -3.62 -0.62 17.47
N ASN A 423 -3.61 0.34 18.40
CA ASN A 423 -3.18 0.14 19.78
C ASN A 423 -1.77 -0.48 19.89
N VAL A 424 -0.82 0.06 19.12
CA VAL A 424 0.60 -0.30 19.17
C VAL A 424 1.46 0.96 19.33
N THR A 425 2.71 0.79 19.76
CA THR A 425 3.63 1.92 19.95
C THR A 425 4.32 2.30 18.63
N TYR A 426 4.44 3.60 18.37
CA TYR A 426 5.22 4.14 17.27
C TYR A 426 6.54 4.74 17.79
N ASN A 427 7.66 4.41 17.13
CA ASN A 427 8.94 5.04 17.38
C ASN A 427 9.12 6.24 16.44
N ARG A 428 9.06 7.46 16.97
CA ARG A 428 9.20 8.68 16.14
C ARG A 428 10.56 8.83 15.48
N ASP A 429 11.58 8.15 15.99
CA ASP A 429 12.93 8.18 15.42
C ASP A 429 13.09 7.22 14.23
N SER A 430 12.11 6.34 13.96
CA SER A 430 12.21 5.32 12.91
C SER A 430 11.83 5.81 11.51
N CYS A 431 11.35 7.04 11.38
CA CYS A 431 10.87 7.61 10.12
C CYS A 431 11.22 9.10 10.04
N CYS A 432 11.31 9.71 8.87
CA CYS A 432 11.24 9.17 7.51
C CYS A 432 12.45 9.71 6.74
N GLY A 433 13.00 8.91 5.82
CA GLY A 433 14.18 9.34 5.07
C GLY A 433 15.50 9.38 5.87
N THR A 434 15.53 8.86 7.10
CA THR A 434 16.76 8.31 7.72
C THR A 434 17.05 6.95 7.09
N ALA A 435 17.31 6.93 5.79
CA ALA A 435 17.64 5.69 5.10
C ALA A 435 18.80 4.95 5.80
N GLY A 436 18.52 3.80 6.42
CA GLY A 436 19.41 2.65 6.48
C GLY A 436 20.79 2.79 7.15
N THR A 437 20.92 3.34 8.35
CA THR A 437 22.18 3.21 9.13
C THR A 437 22.24 1.94 9.97
N ASN A 438 21.92 0.78 9.40
CA ASN A 438 22.28 -0.53 9.97
C ASN A 438 22.77 -1.48 8.87
N SER A 439 23.74 -1.02 8.06
CA SER A 439 24.85 -1.81 7.47
C SER A 439 25.62 -0.95 6.47
N ALA A 440 26.49 -0.06 6.96
CA ALA A 440 27.74 0.39 6.33
C ALA A 440 28.24 1.64 7.07
N VAL A 441 29.12 1.43 8.04
CA VAL A 441 30.03 2.48 8.50
C VAL A 441 31.00 2.75 7.33
N GLU A 442 30.93 3.92 6.70
CA GLU A 442 32.09 4.80 6.44
C GLU A 442 31.72 6.04 5.58
N ARG A 443 31.98 7.21 6.17
CA ARG A 443 32.41 8.49 5.56
C ARG A 443 31.75 8.96 4.26
N THR A 444 31.01 10.07 4.34
CA THR A 444 31.44 11.33 3.67
C THR A 444 30.77 12.54 4.33
N VAL A 445 31.50 13.26 5.18
CA VAL A 445 31.16 14.65 5.50
C VAL A 445 31.75 15.48 4.37
N VAL A 446 30.92 15.85 3.39
CA VAL A 446 31.34 16.84 2.38
C VAL A 446 31.18 18.22 3.00
N ASP A 447 32.32 18.89 3.10
CA ASP A 447 32.56 20.13 3.81
C ASP A 447 31.83 21.32 3.15
N VAL A 448 30.72 21.75 3.77
CA VAL A 448 29.94 22.94 3.39
C VAL A 448 30.80 24.22 3.42
N LYS A 449 31.97 24.21 4.08
CA LYS A 449 32.89 25.36 4.09
C LYS A 449 33.63 25.56 2.76
N LEU A 450 33.74 24.54 1.90
CA LEU A 450 34.46 24.67 0.63
C LEU A 450 33.60 25.29 -0.49
N ALA A 451 32.27 25.14 -0.43
CA ALA A 451 31.34 25.75 -1.39
C ALA A 451 31.16 27.27 -1.17
N MET A 452 31.36 27.76 0.06
CA MET A 452 31.27 29.19 0.37
C MET A 452 32.54 29.97 -0.05
N ILE A 453 33.68 29.29 -0.23
CA ILE A 453 34.93 29.93 -0.65
C ILE A 453 34.99 30.10 -2.18
N THR A 454 34.29 29.26 -2.94
CA THR A 454 34.24 29.32 -4.41
C THR A 454 33.25 30.35 -4.95
N LEU A 455 32.20 30.72 -4.20
CA LEU A 455 31.29 31.81 -4.59
C LEU A 455 31.84 33.20 -4.27
N ALA A 456 32.72 33.34 -3.27
CA ALA A 456 33.38 34.60 -2.95
C ALA A 456 34.49 34.98 -3.96
N SER A 457 35.03 34.01 -4.70
CA SER A 457 36.10 34.22 -5.69
C SER A 457 35.59 34.51 -7.10
N ILE A 458 34.30 34.25 -7.40
CA ILE A 458 33.68 34.61 -8.69
C ILE A 458 33.08 36.02 -8.65
N GLY A 459 32.68 36.52 -7.47
CA GLY A 459 32.19 37.90 -7.31
C GLY A 459 33.28 38.99 -7.44
N ALA A 460 34.56 38.64 -7.25
CA ALA A 460 35.69 39.59 -7.31
C ALA A 460 36.32 39.72 -8.72
N LEU A 461 35.87 38.94 -9.71
CA LEU A 461 36.37 38.96 -11.09
C LEU A 461 35.42 39.65 -12.09
N LEU A 462 34.32 40.24 -11.61
CA LEU A 462 33.39 41.03 -12.43
C LEU A 462 33.48 42.56 -12.16
N TRP A 463 34.51 42.98 -11.43
CA TRP A 463 34.89 44.39 -11.25
C TRP A 463 36.36 44.59 -11.66
N PHE A 464 36.66 44.28 -12.93
CA PHE A 464 37.73 44.89 -13.73
C PHE A 464 37.31 44.88 -15.20
#